data_AF-A0A9P0YGZ3-F1
#
_entry.id   AF-A0A9P0YGZ3-F1
#
_cell.length_a   1.000
_cell.length_b   1.000
_cell.length_c   1.000
_cell.angle_alpha   90.00
_cell.angle_beta   90.00
_cell.angle_gamma   90.00
#
_symmetry.space_group_name_H-M   'P 1'
#
loop_
_entity.id
_entity.type
_entity.pdbx_description
1 polymer ?
#
loop_
_entity_poly.entity_id
_entity_poly.type
_entity_poly.pdbx_seq_one_letter_code
_entity_poly.pdbx_strand_id
1 'polypeptide(L)'
;MLLLPALLDPRWGRCYESYSEDHKIVRMMTELIPGLQGDRPANYSYGVPFVAGKNKVAACAKHFVGDGGTVRGIDENNTVVGATELFSIHMPAYYDAIRKGVATVMVSYSSINGHKMHANGKLVTGFLKNQLKFRGFVISDWEGIDRITNPPKANYTYSVQAGILAGIDMVMAPQNYKDYIGNLTDLVNKKVIPMSRIDDAVRRILRVKFAMGLFENPLADHSLANQLGSQLPLSERESPIESSGLGEPDYMEFDFLDDATSAAAAAGQEAEAEEGAEDVEEPAADGGAQEA
;
A
#
# COMPACT_ATOMS: atom_id res chain seq x y z
N MET A 1 -0.34 -5.99 1.03
CA MET A 1 -0.34 -4.52 1.16
C MET A 1 -1.47 -4.14 2.10
N LEU A 2 -1.30 -3.19 3.02
CA LEU A 2 -2.34 -2.80 3.98
C LEU A 2 -2.69 -1.32 3.81
N LEU A 3 -3.96 -1.06 3.49
CA LEU A 3 -4.52 0.28 3.46
C LEU A 3 -5.03 0.64 4.86
N LEU A 4 -4.52 1.75 5.37
CA LEU A 4 -4.88 2.31 6.68
C LEU A 4 -5.64 3.65 6.62
N PRO A 5 -6.39 4.02 5.55
CA PRO A 5 -7.20 5.23 5.59
C PRO A 5 -8.34 5.02 6.59
N ALA A 6 -8.50 5.95 7.53
CA ALA A 6 -9.81 6.16 8.15
C ALA A 6 -10.67 6.93 7.13
N LEU A 7 -11.66 6.24 6.56
CA LEU A 7 -12.57 6.79 5.57
C LEU A 7 -13.48 7.84 6.21
N LEU A 8 -13.51 9.06 5.69
CA LEU A 8 -14.44 10.09 6.17
C LEU A 8 -15.52 10.46 5.15
N ASP A 9 -15.39 9.99 3.92
CA ASP A 9 -16.31 10.32 2.82
C ASP A 9 -16.42 9.16 1.80
N PRO A 10 -17.56 8.45 1.75
CA PRO A 10 -17.71 7.28 0.88
C PRO A 10 -17.70 7.61 -0.62
N ARG A 11 -17.74 8.89 -1.00
CA ARG A 11 -17.57 9.33 -2.40
C ARG A 11 -16.15 9.10 -2.92
N TRP A 12 -15.19 8.87 -2.04
CA TRP A 12 -13.83 8.53 -2.42
C TRP A 12 -13.80 7.20 -3.17
N GLY A 13 -13.28 7.22 -4.41
CA GLY A 13 -13.24 6.03 -5.27
C GLY A 13 -12.39 4.87 -4.75
N ARG A 14 -11.69 5.07 -3.62
CA ARG A 14 -10.92 4.05 -2.90
C ARG A 14 -11.54 3.71 -1.54
N CYS A 15 -12.80 4.07 -1.31
CA CYS A 15 -13.48 3.83 -0.03
C CYS A 15 -13.51 2.34 0.33
N TYR A 16 -13.68 1.45 -0.65
CA TYR A 16 -13.65 -0.01 -0.47
C TYR A 16 -12.28 -0.56 -0.04
N GLU A 17 -11.20 0.23 -0.19
CA GLU A 17 -9.88 -0.13 0.30
C GLU A 17 -9.69 0.19 1.80
N SER A 18 -10.60 0.97 2.39
CA SER A 18 -10.63 1.22 3.84
C SER A 18 -11.42 0.11 4.55
N TYR A 19 -10.89 -0.38 5.67
CA TYR A 19 -11.63 -1.31 6.52
C TYR A 19 -12.84 -0.66 7.22
N SER A 20 -12.78 0.65 7.49
CA SER A 20 -13.85 1.35 8.20
C SER A 20 -13.63 2.87 8.26
N GLU A 21 -14.71 3.60 8.46
CA GLU A 21 -14.68 4.99 8.95
C GLU A 21 -14.26 5.09 10.43
N ASP A 22 -14.49 4.06 11.24
CA ASP A 22 -13.98 3.99 12.62
C ASP A 22 -12.51 3.56 12.61
N HIS A 23 -11.63 4.52 12.95
CA HIS A 23 -10.20 4.29 13.06
C HIS A 23 -9.82 3.16 14.03
N LYS A 24 -10.68 2.79 14.99
CA LYS A 24 -10.46 1.64 15.88
C LYS A 24 -10.55 0.31 15.13
N ILE A 25 -11.46 0.17 14.18
CA ILE A 25 -11.55 -1.02 13.32
C ILE A 25 -10.33 -1.09 12.42
N VAL A 26 -9.94 0.04 11.81
CA VAL A 26 -8.70 0.13 11.00
C VAL A 26 -7.47 -0.30 11.82
N ARG A 27 -7.38 0.10 13.10
CA ARG A 27 -6.33 -0.35 14.02
C ARG A 27 -6.36 -1.87 14.26
N MET A 28 -7.54 -2.46 14.50
CA MET A 28 -7.68 -3.91 14.69
C MET A 28 -7.21 -4.69 13.45
N MET A 29 -7.58 -4.21 12.26
CA MET A 29 -7.21 -4.87 10.99
C MET A 29 -5.73 -4.77 10.63
N THR A 30 -4.91 -4.07 11.44
CA THR A 30 -3.44 -4.12 11.32
C THR A 30 -2.86 -5.52 11.58
N GLU A 31 -3.65 -6.50 12.02
CA GLU A 31 -3.25 -7.92 12.07
C GLU A 31 -2.91 -8.52 10.70
N LEU A 32 -3.29 -7.87 9.59
CA LEU A 32 -2.80 -8.28 8.28
C LEU A 32 -1.26 -8.19 8.18
N ILE A 33 -0.61 -7.31 8.94
CA ILE A 33 0.86 -7.15 8.92
C ILE A 33 1.56 -8.41 9.40
N PRO A 34 1.31 -8.95 10.61
CA PRO A 34 1.89 -10.23 11.02
C PRO A 34 1.37 -11.41 10.17
N GLY A 35 0.16 -11.35 9.62
CA GLY A 35 -0.28 -12.35 8.64
C GLY A 35 0.67 -12.44 7.43
N LEU A 36 0.99 -11.28 6.83
CA LEU A 36 1.88 -11.14 5.68
C LEU A 36 3.36 -11.37 6.01
N GLN A 37 3.84 -10.82 7.12
CA GLN A 37 5.26 -10.80 7.49
C GLN A 37 5.68 -11.95 8.41
N GLY A 38 4.73 -12.60 9.08
CA GLY A 38 4.96 -13.45 10.24
C GLY A 38 4.98 -12.66 11.55
N ASP A 39 4.76 -13.36 12.66
CA ASP A 39 4.81 -12.78 14.00
C ASP A 39 6.23 -12.43 14.42
N ARG A 40 6.41 -11.18 14.86
CA ARG A 40 7.70 -10.75 15.39
C ARG A 40 7.98 -11.40 16.77
N PRO A 41 9.23 -11.70 17.10
CA PRO A 41 9.60 -12.14 18.44
C PRO A 41 9.20 -11.11 19.52
N ALA A 42 8.89 -11.58 20.74
CA ALA A 42 8.47 -10.73 21.85
C ALA A 42 9.45 -9.58 22.12
N ASN A 43 10.76 -9.87 22.10
CA ASN A 43 11.84 -8.92 22.37
C ASN A 43 12.31 -8.14 21.12
N TYR A 44 11.54 -8.15 20.03
CA TYR A 44 11.91 -7.43 18.81
C TYR A 44 11.83 -5.90 19.02
N SER A 45 12.83 -5.19 18.53
CA SER A 45 12.97 -3.75 18.76
C SER A 45 11.86 -2.95 18.07
N TYR A 46 11.26 -2.02 18.80
CA TYR A 46 10.20 -1.14 18.27
C TYR A 46 10.65 -0.39 17.02
N GLY A 47 9.80 -0.39 15.99
CA GLY A 47 10.02 0.30 14.72
C GLY A 47 11.05 -0.33 13.78
N VAL A 48 11.69 -1.44 14.16
CA VAL A 48 12.54 -2.24 13.27
C VAL A 48 11.65 -3.07 12.33
N PRO A 49 11.94 -3.14 11.02
CA PRO A 49 11.16 -3.95 10.08
C PRO A 49 11.35 -5.44 10.36
N PHE A 50 10.33 -6.26 10.18
CA PHE A 50 10.39 -7.72 10.40
C PHE A 50 9.73 -8.48 9.23
N VAL A 51 10.35 -9.57 8.80
CA VAL A 51 9.75 -10.58 7.92
C VAL A 51 10.36 -11.93 8.30
N ALA A 52 9.54 -12.94 8.58
CA ALA A 52 9.98 -14.21 9.19
C ALA A 52 10.80 -15.11 8.25
N GLY A 53 10.80 -14.85 6.95
CA GLY A 53 11.62 -15.57 5.97
C GLY A 53 10.96 -15.71 4.61
N LYS A 54 11.47 -16.64 3.79
CA LYS A 54 11.15 -16.79 2.36
C LYS A 54 9.68 -17.12 2.03
N ASN A 55 8.91 -17.62 2.99
CA ASN A 55 7.47 -17.92 2.84
C ASN A 55 6.56 -16.76 3.28
N LYS A 56 7.15 -15.60 3.63
CA LYS A 56 6.45 -14.38 4.05
C LYS A 56 6.88 -13.22 3.16
N VAL A 57 6.11 -12.13 3.18
CA VAL A 57 6.33 -10.97 2.32
C VAL A 57 6.47 -9.69 3.14
N ALA A 58 7.29 -8.76 2.67
CA ALA A 58 7.38 -7.43 3.27
C ALA A 58 6.04 -6.70 3.10
N ALA A 59 5.42 -6.30 4.20
CA ALA A 59 4.17 -5.53 4.17
C ALA A 59 4.44 -4.03 4.02
N CYS A 60 3.46 -3.34 3.46
CA CYS A 60 3.44 -1.89 3.29
C CYS A 60 2.20 -1.32 3.95
N ALA A 61 2.39 -0.39 4.89
CA ALA A 61 1.31 0.46 5.42
C ALA A 61 1.13 1.68 4.52
N LYS A 62 -0.09 1.94 4.03
CA LYS A 62 -0.34 3.03 3.09
C LYS A 62 -1.73 3.65 3.19
N HIS A 63 -1.96 4.87 2.71
CA HIS A 63 -0.95 5.83 2.24
C HIS A 63 -0.73 6.92 3.28
N PHE A 64 0.53 7.12 3.67
CA PHE A 64 0.91 8.00 4.76
C PHE A 64 0.81 9.47 4.30
N VAL A 65 -0.05 10.30 4.87
CA VAL A 65 -1.14 10.00 5.83
C VAL A 65 -2.33 10.88 5.51
N GLY A 66 -3.53 10.44 5.91
CA GLY A 66 -4.77 11.21 5.73
C GLY A 66 -5.33 11.12 4.32
N ASP A 67 -4.99 10.08 3.57
CA ASP A 67 -5.56 9.74 2.27
C ASP A 67 -7.10 9.59 2.31
N GLY A 68 -7.65 8.96 3.36
CA GLY A 68 -9.11 8.82 3.52
C GLY A 68 -9.89 10.07 3.94
N GLY A 69 -9.21 11.21 4.18
CA GLY A 69 -9.81 12.45 4.70
C GLY A 69 -9.90 13.59 3.67
N THR A 70 -9.74 13.30 2.38
CA THR A 70 -9.70 14.36 1.36
C THR A 70 -11.04 15.09 1.24
N VAL A 71 -10.97 16.39 0.98
CA VAL A 71 -12.17 17.23 0.84
C VAL A 71 -13.07 16.67 -0.27
N ARG A 72 -14.32 16.37 0.11
CA ARG A 72 -15.38 15.79 -0.72
C ARG A 72 -15.08 14.38 -1.27
N GLY A 73 -14.16 13.65 -0.64
CA GLY A 73 -13.71 12.34 -1.12
C GLY A 73 -13.03 12.40 -2.49
N ILE A 74 -12.51 13.57 -2.92
CA ILE A 74 -11.81 13.67 -4.20
C ILE A 74 -10.44 13.01 -4.03
N ASP A 75 -10.12 12.04 -4.90
CA ASP A 75 -8.86 11.32 -4.80
C ASP A 75 -7.65 12.26 -4.95
N GLU A 76 -6.57 11.95 -4.23
CA GLU A 76 -5.30 12.71 -4.23
C GLU A 76 -5.37 14.18 -3.79
N ASN A 77 -6.54 14.62 -3.34
CA ASN A 77 -6.81 16.01 -3.04
C ASN A 77 -6.26 16.42 -1.66
N ASN A 78 -6.61 17.62 -1.21
CA ASN A 78 -6.23 18.14 0.09
C ASN A 78 -7.12 17.59 1.20
N THR A 79 -6.51 17.12 2.28
CA THR A 79 -7.13 16.80 3.57
C THR A 79 -6.94 18.01 4.48
N VAL A 80 -8.05 18.67 4.83
CA VAL A 80 -8.07 19.88 5.66
C VAL A 80 -8.45 19.46 7.07
N VAL A 81 -7.48 19.44 7.98
CA VAL A 81 -7.62 18.75 9.27
C VAL A 81 -6.81 19.43 10.37
N GLY A 82 -7.36 19.47 11.58
CA GLY A 82 -6.64 19.93 12.76
C GLY A 82 -5.59 18.92 13.23
N ALA A 83 -4.59 19.36 14.01
CA ALA A 83 -3.56 18.45 14.54
C ALA A 83 -4.17 17.31 15.37
N THR A 84 -5.11 17.64 16.27
CA THR A 84 -5.79 16.64 17.12
C THR A 84 -6.42 15.54 16.28
N GLU A 85 -7.22 15.93 15.29
CA GLU A 85 -7.95 15.00 14.41
C GLU A 85 -6.98 14.17 13.54
N LEU A 86 -5.94 14.78 12.97
CA LEU A 86 -4.92 14.05 12.22
C LEU A 86 -4.30 12.92 13.05
N PHE A 87 -3.95 13.22 14.31
CA PHE A 87 -3.30 12.25 15.20
C PHE A 87 -4.26 11.28 15.89
N SER A 88 -5.55 11.63 16.03
CA SER A 88 -6.57 10.76 16.63
C SER A 88 -7.30 9.87 15.63
N ILE A 89 -7.39 10.27 14.36
CA ILE A 89 -8.16 9.55 13.32
C ILE A 89 -7.25 8.89 12.29
N HIS A 90 -6.37 9.66 11.63
CA HIS A 90 -5.61 9.15 10.47
C HIS A 90 -4.27 8.50 10.84
N MET A 91 -3.65 8.91 11.95
CA MET A 91 -2.37 8.38 12.41
C MET A 91 -2.41 7.05 13.21
N PRO A 92 -3.44 6.74 14.03
CA PRO A 92 -3.37 5.66 15.01
C PRO A 92 -2.93 4.30 14.45
N ALA A 93 -3.41 3.91 13.27
CA ALA A 93 -3.05 2.61 12.70
C ALA A 93 -1.56 2.52 12.28
N TYR A 94 -0.90 3.65 11.98
CA TYR A 94 0.55 3.69 11.77
C TYR A 94 1.33 3.38 13.05
N TYR A 95 0.83 3.80 14.23
CA TYR A 95 1.46 3.42 15.51
C TYR A 95 1.46 1.91 15.70
N ASP A 96 0.36 1.26 15.33
CA ASP A 96 0.19 -0.18 15.46
C ASP A 96 0.99 -0.93 14.40
N ALA A 97 1.00 -0.46 13.16
CA ALA A 97 1.80 -1.02 12.08
C ALA A 97 3.31 -1.02 12.41
N ILE A 98 3.82 0.10 12.94
CA ILE A 98 5.22 0.22 13.36
C ILE A 98 5.52 -0.67 14.57
N ARG A 99 4.58 -0.79 15.51
CA ARG A 99 4.71 -1.72 16.65
C ARG A 99 4.75 -3.18 16.20
N LYS A 100 4.05 -3.52 15.11
CA LYS A 100 4.03 -4.85 14.49
C LYS A 100 5.21 -5.11 13.55
N GLY A 101 6.10 -4.13 13.37
CA GLY A 101 7.31 -4.29 12.58
C GLY A 101 7.08 -4.21 11.07
N VAL A 102 6.09 -3.42 10.62
CA VAL A 102 5.84 -3.19 9.18
C VAL A 102 7.14 -2.81 8.46
N ALA A 103 7.40 -3.45 7.32
CA ALA A 103 8.66 -3.29 6.60
C ALA A 103 8.75 -1.96 5.86
N THR A 104 7.65 -1.51 5.27
CA THR A 104 7.61 -0.30 4.43
C THR A 104 6.41 0.58 4.72
N VAL A 105 6.54 1.87 4.41
CA VAL A 105 5.44 2.84 4.46
C VAL A 105 5.41 3.59 3.14
N MET A 106 4.26 3.61 2.48
CA MET A 106 4.08 4.35 1.22
C MET A 106 3.44 5.71 1.48
N VAL A 107 3.98 6.76 0.89
CA VAL A 107 3.50 8.15 1.06
C VAL A 107 2.31 8.43 0.14
N SER A 108 1.29 9.09 0.66
CA SER A 108 0.06 9.48 -0.06
C SER A 108 0.29 10.57 -1.10
N TYR A 109 -0.45 10.55 -2.22
CA TYR A 109 -0.54 11.69 -3.14
C TYR A 109 -1.18 12.93 -2.52
N SER A 110 -2.04 12.71 -1.52
CA SER A 110 -2.82 13.75 -0.88
C SER A 110 -1.95 14.83 -0.25
N SER A 111 -2.57 15.96 0.03
CA SER A 111 -1.95 17.03 0.82
C SER A 111 -2.56 17.08 2.21
N ILE A 112 -1.78 17.46 3.22
CA ILE A 112 -2.31 17.84 4.53
C ILE A 112 -2.24 19.37 4.64
N ASN A 113 -3.38 20.03 4.78
CA ASN A 113 -3.46 21.49 4.89
C ASN A 113 -2.62 22.22 3.83
N GLY A 114 -2.76 21.79 2.57
CA GLY A 114 -2.09 22.36 1.40
C GLY A 114 -0.65 21.88 1.16
N HIS A 115 -0.08 21.06 2.05
CA HIS A 115 1.28 20.54 1.90
C HIS A 115 1.27 19.12 1.34
N LYS A 116 1.83 18.94 0.14
CA LYS A 116 1.99 17.63 -0.51
C LYS A 116 2.75 16.66 0.40
N MET A 117 2.18 15.47 0.63
CA MET A 117 2.78 14.49 1.54
C MET A 117 4.15 14.00 1.07
N HIS A 118 4.36 13.83 -0.25
CA HIS A 118 5.68 13.52 -0.80
C HIS A 118 6.75 14.58 -0.55
N ALA A 119 6.38 15.83 -0.26
CA ALA A 119 7.31 16.92 0.10
C ALA A 119 7.28 17.26 1.60
N ASN A 120 6.49 16.54 2.41
CA ASN A 120 6.23 16.90 3.80
C ASN A 120 7.28 16.30 4.76
N GLY A 121 8.46 16.93 4.83
CA GLY A 121 9.55 16.49 5.71
C GLY A 121 9.20 16.52 7.20
N LYS A 122 8.24 17.34 7.63
CA LYS A 122 7.78 17.38 9.02
C LYS A 122 7.08 16.09 9.44
N LEU A 123 6.21 15.56 8.58
CA LEU A 123 5.51 14.30 8.86
C LEU A 123 6.37 13.07 8.49
N VAL A 124 7.02 13.07 7.33
CA VAL A 124 7.79 11.89 6.87
C VAL A 124 9.06 11.70 7.71
N THR A 125 9.92 12.72 7.80
CA THR A 125 11.14 12.61 8.61
C THR A 125 10.88 12.95 10.07
N GLY A 126 10.27 14.10 10.34
CA GLY A 126 10.08 14.61 11.69
C GLY A 126 9.20 13.70 12.56
N PHE A 127 8.10 13.17 12.02
CA PHE A 127 7.17 12.34 12.78
C PHE A 127 7.44 10.84 12.59
N LEU A 128 7.25 10.31 11.38
CA LEU A 128 7.34 8.88 11.11
C LEU A 128 8.74 8.31 11.42
N LYS A 129 9.80 8.87 10.84
CA LYS A 129 11.17 8.37 11.08
C LYS A 129 11.71 8.70 12.47
N ASN A 130 11.47 9.92 12.95
CA ASN A 130 12.13 10.44 14.15
C ASN A 130 11.32 10.27 15.43
N GLN A 131 10.02 10.56 15.43
CA GLN A 131 9.18 10.38 16.63
C GLN A 131 8.72 8.94 16.78
N LEU A 132 8.16 8.34 15.73
CA LEU A 132 7.74 6.93 15.74
C LEU A 132 8.89 5.94 15.54
N LYS A 133 10.11 6.44 15.40
CA LYS A 133 11.34 5.63 15.27
C LYS A 133 11.24 4.59 14.14
N PHE A 134 10.45 4.83 13.09
CA PHE A 134 10.34 3.90 11.98
C PHE A 134 11.73 3.67 11.34
N ARG A 135 12.15 2.41 11.27
CA ARG A 135 13.45 1.97 10.76
C ARG A 135 13.34 1.15 9.47
N GLY A 136 12.14 0.88 8.96
CA GLY A 136 11.96 0.42 7.58
C GLY A 136 12.27 1.53 6.57
N PHE A 137 11.90 1.32 5.31
CA PHE A 137 12.05 2.34 4.27
C PHE A 137 10.71 2.94 3.85
N VAL A 138 10.74 4.23 3.51
CA VAL A 138 9.62 5.01 3.00
C VAL A 138 9.65 4.98 1.48
N ILE A 139 8.57 4.55 0.85
CA ILE A 139 8.43 4.49 -0.61
C ILE A 139 7.44 5.56 -1.10
N SER A 140 7.68 6.14 -2.27
CA SER A 140 6.65 6.96 -2.92
C SER A 140 5.53 6.08 -3.48
N ASP A 141 4.32 6.62 -3.58
CA ASP A 141 3.35 6.11 -4.55
C ASP A 141 3.85 6.33 -6.01
N TRP A 142 3.15 5.72 -6.97
CA TRP A 142 3.43 5.72 -8.41
C TRP A 142 3.53 7.15 -8.97
N GLU A 143 4.73 7.56 -9.41
CA GLU A 143 4.96 8.94 -9.88
C GLU A 143 4.55 10.01 -8.86
N GLY A 144 4.49 9.67 -7.57
CA GLY A 144 3.96 10.58 -6.55
C GLY A 144 4.85 11.82 -6.33
N ILE A 145 6.16 11.70 -6.60
CA ILE A 145 7.04 12.88 -6.59
C ILE A 145 6.76 13.80 -7.79
N ASP A 146 6.37 13.26 -8.94
CA ASP A 146 6.01 14.03 -10.14
C ASP A 146 4.80 14.92 -9.85
N ARG A 147 3.86 14.42 -9.04
CA ARG A 147 2.62 15.12 -8.61
C ARG A 147 2.81 16.10 -7.45
N ILE A 148 4.05 16.37 -7.04
CA ILE A 148 4.36 17.48 -6.13
C ILE A 148 4.08 18.83 -6.82
N THR A 149 4.35 18.93 -8.12
CA THR A 149 4.11 20.15 -8.91
C THR A 149 2.75 20.11 -9.59
N ASN A 150 2.23 21.28 -9.94
CA ASN A 150 1.04 21.42 -10.77
C ASN A 150 1.35 22.27 -12.02
N PRO A 151 1.23 21.74 -13.24
CA PRO A 151 0.92 20.35 -13.57
C PRO A 151 2.01 19.36 -13.08
N PRO A 152 1.72 18.04 -13.02
CA PRO A 152 2.72 17.04 -12.68
C PRO A 152 3.97 17.15 -13.58
N LYS A 153 5.15 16.89 -13.01
CA LYS A 153 6.46 16.95 -13.68
C LYS A 153 6.88 18.34 -14.21
N ALA A 154 6.11 19.40 -13.97
CA ALA A 154 6.46 20.77 -14.40
C ALA A 154 7.85 21.24 -13.93
N ASN A 155 8.31 20.75 -12.78
CA ASN A 155 9.70 20.91 -12.34
C ASN A 155 10.20 19.62 -11.68
N TYR A 156 10.62 18.66 -12.51
CA TYR A 156 11.02 17.34 -12.02
C TYR A 156 12.28 17.36 -11.14
N THR A 157 13.25 18.24 -11.42
CA THR A 157 14.42 18.43 -10.55
C THR A 157 13.99 18.84 -9.14
N TYR A 158 13.04 19.76 -9.02
CA TYR A 158 12.44 20.13 -7.73
C TYR A 158 11.69 18.95 -7.10
N SER A 159 10.91 18.17 -7.86
CA SER A 159 10.24 16.97 -7.36
C SER A 159 11.21 15.97 -6.72
N VAL A 160 12.33 15.68 -7.39
CA VAL A 160 13.38 14.79 -6.86
C VAL A 160 14.00 15.38 -5.60
N GLN A 161 14.38 16.67 -5.64
CA GLN A 161 14.95 17.36 -4.48
C GLN A 161 14.01 17.33 -3.27
N ALA A 162 12.75 17.76 -3.46
CA ALA A 162 11.76 17.86 -2.40
C ALA A 162 11.42 16.49 -1.81
N GLY A 163 11.20 15.48 -2.64
CA GLY A 163 10.88 14.13 -2.19
C GLY A 163 11.99 13.49 -1.36
N ILE A 164 13.23 13.57 -1.84
CA ILE A 164 14.39 12.96 -1.16
C ILE A 164 14.73 13.71 0.13
N LEU A 165 14.68 15.04 0.13
CA LEU A 165 14.91 15.83 1.35
C LEU A 165 13.76 15.71 2.36
N ALA A 166 12.52 15.44 1.92
CA ALA A 166 11.41 15.14 2.83
C ALA A 166 11.61 13.81 3.58
N GLY A 167 12.37 12.89 3.00
CA GLY A 167 12.75 11.63 3.64
C GLY A 167 12.29 10.37 2.90
N ILE A 168 11.83 10.46 1.66
CA ILE A 168 11.52 9.27 0.84
C ILE A 168 12.81 8.50 0.58
N ASP A 169 12.79 7.19 0.78
CA ASP A 169 13.94 6.30 0.66
C ASP A 169 14.00 5.61 -0.71
N MET A 170 12.84 5.23 -1.24
CA MET A 170 12.68 4.59 -2.54
C MET A 170 11.62 5.33 -3.36
N VAL A 171 11.94 5.65 -4.60
CA VAL A 171 11.01 6.33 -5.52
C VAL A 171 10.49 5.33 -6.53
N MET A 172 9.17 5.24 -6.62
CA MET A 172 8.47 4.50 -7.65
C MET A 172 8.41 5.35 -8.93
N ALA A 173 9.48 5.26 -9.73
CA ALA A 173 9.66 5.89 -11.04
C ALA A 173 9.61 4.82 -12.14
N PRO A 174 8.43 4.25 -12.44
CA PRO A 174 8.30 3.00 -13.19
C PRO A 174 8.75 3.14 -14.65
N GLN A 175 8.56 4.31 -15.27
CA GLN A 175 8.85 4.53 -16.68
C GLN A 175 10.05 5.47 -16.93
N ASN A 176 10.36 6.36 -15.98
CA ASN A 176 11.33 7.46 -16.14
C ASN A 176 12.58 7.30 -15.26
N TYR A 177 13.01 6.07 -14.96
CA TYR A 177 14.14 5.82 -14.04
C TYR A 177 15.44 6.53 -14.46
N LYS A 178 15.71 6.70 -15.77
CA LYS A 178 16.90 7.41 -16.26
C LYS A 178 16.88 8.89 -15.86
N ASP A 179 15.74 9.55 -16.03
CA ASP A 179 15.54 10.95 -15.62
C ASP A 179 15.72 11.09 -14.11
N TYR A 180 15.12 10.19 -13.34
CA TYR A 180 15.23 10.17 -11.89
C TYR A 180 16.67 10.01 -11.42
N ILE A 181 17.39 9.01 -11.94
CA ILE A 181 18.80 8.75 -11.59
C ILE A 181 19.67 9.94 -11.98
N GLY A 182 19.49 10.51 -13.17
CA GLY A 182 20.24 11.68 -13.63
C GLY A 182 20.05 12.88 -12.70
N ASN A 183 18.79 13.23 -12.41
CA ASN A 183 18.47 14.36 -11.52
C ASN A 183 19.01 14.14 -10.10
N LEU A 184 18.83 12.94 -9.53
CA LEU A 184 19.33 12.64 -8.20
C LEU A 184 20.86 12.73 -8.13
N THR A 185 21.54 12.15 -9.12
CA THR A 185 23.00 12.18 -9.22
C THR A 185 23.51 13.63 -9.31
N ASP A 186 22.89 14.44 -10.16
CA ASP A 186 23.24 15.86 -10.30
C ASP A 186 23.03 16.64 -9.00
N LEU A 187 21.92 16.42 -8.30
CA LEU A 187 21.61 17.07 -7.03
C LEU A 187 22.61 16.68 -5.92
N VAL A 188 23.09 15.44 -5.91
CA VAL A 188 24.12 14.98 -4.98
C VAL A 188 25.49 15.58 -5.34
N ASN A 189 25.87 15.56 -6.62
CA ASN A 189 27.12 16.13 -7.12
C ASN A 189 27.22 17.64 -6.84
N LYS A 190 26.10 18.35 -6.98
CA LYS A 190 25.96 19.78 -6.65
C LYS A 190 25.82 20.05 -5.14
N LYS A 191 25.88 19.00 -4.30
CA LYS A 191 25.75 19.07 -2.83
C LYS A 191 24.40 19.64 -2.34
N VAL A 192 23.39 19.65 -3.20
CA VAL A 192 22.01 20.04 -2.83
C VAL A 192 21.37 18.95 -1.97
N ILE A 193 21.60 17.68 -2.32
CA ILE A 193 21.26 16.54 -1.48
C ILE A 193 22.55 16.04 -0.83
N PRO A 194 22.66 16.03 0.51
CA PRO A 194 23.85 15.55 1.18
C PRO A 194 23.96 14.02 1.07
N MET A 195 25.19 13.50 0.94
CA MET A 195 25.43 12.04 0.92
C MET A 195 24.85 11.32 2.14
N SER A 196 24.82 11.96 3.32
CA SER A 196 24.19 11.39 4.51
C SER A 196 22.71 11.05 4.33
N ARG A 197 21.98 11.78 3.46
CA ARG A 197 20.59 11.47 3.10
C ARG A 197 20.54 10.21 2.24
N ILE A 198 21.43 10.08 1.25
CA ILE A 198 21.56 8.87 0.43
C ILE A 198 21.91 7.66 1.29
N ASP A 199 22.86 7.80 2.21
CA ASP A 199 23.26 6.74 3.14
C ASP A 199 22.11 6.30 4.06
N ASP A 200 21.27 7.24 4.55
CA ASP A 200 20.04 6.89 5.28
C ASP A 200 19.07 6.09 4.42
N ALA A 201 18.83 6.51 3.17
CA ALA A 201 17.92 5.84 2.24
C ALA A 201 18.36 4.39 2.00
N VAL A 202 19.61 4.23 1.57
CA VAL A 202 20.20 2.94 1.21
C VAL A 202 20.28 2.04 2.43
N ARG A 203 20.67 2.55 3.60
CA ARG A 203 20.70 1.77 4.84
C ARG A 203 19.32 1.19 5.19
N ARG A 204 18.24 1.94 4.97
CA ARG A 204 16.87 1.47 5.24
C ARG A 204 16.42 0.41 4.24
N ILE A 205 16.71 0.62 2.96
CA ILE A 205 16.41 -0.36 1.90
C ILE A 205 17.16 -1.66 2.17
N LEU A 206 18.46 -1.59 2.41
CA LEU A 206 19.28 -2.76 2.70
C LEU A 206 18.84 -3.45 4.00
N ARG A 207 18.50 -2.70 5.05
CA ARG A 207 17.96 -3.27 6.30
C ARG A 207 16.75 -4.15 6.04
N VAL A 208 15.78 -3.69 5.24
CA VAL A 208 14.59 -4.50 4.92
C VAL A 208 14.98 -5.74 4.10
N LYS A 209 15.83 -5.58 3.08
CA LYS A 209 16.29 -6.72 2.25
C LYS A 209 17.00 -7.80 3.07
N PHE A 210 17.88 -7.41 3.99
CA PHE A 210 18.54 -8.35 4.90
C PHE A 210 17.56 -8.93 5.92
N ALA A 211 16.68 -8.13 6.50
CA ALA A 211 15.71 -8.59 7.50
C ALA A 211 14.74 -9.65 6.93
N MET A 212 14.42 -9.59 5.64
CA MET A 212 13.56 -10.57 4.97
C MET A 212 14.31 -11.77 4.37
N GLY A 213 15.63 -11.85 4.54
CA GLY A 213 16.44 -12.94 3.99
C GLY A 213 16.54 -12.95 2.47
N LEU A 214 16.38 -11.79 1.81
CA LEU A 214 16.40 -11.68 0.35
C LEU A 214 17.79 -11.98 -0.24
N PHE A 215 18.86 -11.77 0.54
CA PHE A 215 20.22 -12.10 0.11
C PHE A 215 20.48 -13.61 0.17
N GLU A 216 19.84 -14.32 1.11
CA GLU A 216 19.93 -15.77 1.26
C GLU A 216 19.00 -16.50 0.29
N ASN A 217 17.83 -15.93 0.00
CA ASN A 217 16.81 -16.50 -0.89
C ASN A 217 16.38 -15.47 -1.96
N PRO A 218 17.24 -15.15 -2.95
CA PRO A 218 16.97 -14.11 -3.93
C PRO A 218 16.05 -14.56 -5.08
N LEU A 219 15.85 -15.87 -5.24
CA LEU A 219 15.09 -16.47 -6.32
C LEU A 219 13.79 -17.08 -5.82
N ALA A 220 12.81 -17.22 -6.72
CA ALA A 220 11.54 -17.85 -6.41
C ALA A 220 11.71 -19.32 -6.01
N ASP A 221 10.90 -19.77 -5.05
CA ASP A 221 10.79 -21.17 -4.68
C ASP A 221 9.64 -21.81 -5.47
N HIS A 222 9.98 -22.53 -6.53
CA HIS A 222 8.98 -23.16 -7.41
C HIS A 222 8.08 -24.18 -6.69
N SER A 223 8.48 -24.69 -5.52
CA SER A 223 7.61 -25.58 -4.73
C SER A 223 6.36 -24.88 -4.19
N LEU A 224 6.36 -23.54 -4.15
CA LEU A 224 5.22 -22.73 -3.72
C LEU A 224 4.22 -22.43 -4.84
N ALA A 225 4.47 -22.85 -6.08
CA ALA A 225 3.57 -22.58 -7.21
C ALA A 225 2.14 -23.09 -6.96
N ASN A 226 2.01 -24.24 -6.30
CA ASN A 226 0.72 -24.86 -5.97
C ASN A 226 -0.06 -24.14 -4.86
N GLN A 227 0.49 -23.07 -4.27
CA GLN A 227 -0.24 -22.22 -3.32
C GLN A 227 -1.21 -21.26 -4.03
N LEU A 228 -0.98 -20.95 -5.31
CA LEU A 228 -1.87 -20.10 -6.08
C LEU A 228 -3.20 -20.83 -6.34
N GLY A 229 -4.31 -20.24 -5.90
CA GLY A 229 -5.64 -20.85 -6.05
C GLY A 229 -5.81 -22.16 -5.26
N SER A 230 -4.92 -22.47 -4.31
CA SER A 230 -5.02 -23.68 -3.52
C SER A 230 -6.33 -23.68 -2.73
N GLN A 231 -7.05 -24.79 -2.77
CA GLN A 231 -8.29 -24.94 -2.02
C GLN A 231 -7.99 -24.97 -0.52
N LEU A 232 -8.30 -23.86 0.16
CA LEU A 232 -8.33 -23.85 1.62
C LEU A 232 -9.44 -24.80 2.12
N PRO A 233 -9.27 -25.45 3.29
CA PRO A 233 -10.36 -26.17 3.96
C PRO A 233 -11.59 -25.26 4.09
N LEU A 234 -12.81 -25.81 3.98
CA LEU A 234 -14.06 -25.03 4.10
C LEU A 234 -14.11 -24.18 5.39
N SER A 235 -13.55 -24.69 6.49
CA SER A 235 -13.41 -23.99 7.78
C SER A 235 -12.53 -22.74 7.75
N GLU A 236 -11.70 -22.58 6.71
CA GLU A 236 -10.82 -21.43 6.47
C GLU A 236 -11.29 -20.57 5.29
N ARG A 237 -12.32 -21.00 4.55
CA ARG A 237 -12.94 -20.22 3.46
C ARG A 237 -13.94 -19.18 3.97
N GLU A 238 -14.43 -19.35 5.20
CA GLU A 238 -15.25 -18.34 5.84
C GLU A 238 -14.37 -17.19 6.34
N SER A 239 -14.20 -16.15 5.52
CA SER A 239 -14.39 -14.82 6.13
C SER A 239 -15.83 -14.84 6.65
N PRO A 240 -16.09 -14.61 7.95
CA PRO A 240 -17.44 -14.72 8.46
C PRO A 240 -18.38 -13.96 7.54
N ILE A 241 -19.51 -14.58 7.18
CA ILE A 241 -20.63 -13.99 6.41
C ILE A 241 -21.20 -12.74 7.13
N GLU A 242 -20.61 -12.31 8.25
CA GLU A 242 -20.82 -11.05 8.96
C GLU A 242 -20.48 -9.78 8.15
N SER A 243 -19.85 -9.84 6.97
CA SER A 243 -19.67 -8.65 6.12
C SER A 243 -20.97 -8.20 5.43
N SER A 244 -22.04 -9.00 5.53
CA SER A 244 -23.37 -8.56 5.13
C SER A 244 -23.91 -7.58 6.18
N GLY A 245 -23.80 -6.28 5.90
CA GLY A 245 -24.53 -5.25 6.62
C GLY A 245 -26.02 -5.42 6.33
N LEU A 246 -26.68 -6.37 6.98
CA LEU A 246 -28.11 -6.57 6.90
C LEU A 246 -28.79 -5.38 7.60
N GLY A 247 -29.03 -4.31 6.84
CA GLY A 247 -30.05 -3.34 7.20
C GLY A 247 -31.40 -4.07 7.16
N GLU A 248 -32.14 -4.05 8.27
CA GLU A 248 -33.41 -4.75 8.38
C GLU A 248 -34.35 -4.41 7.21
N PRO A 249 -34.94 -5.42 6.56
CA PRO A 249 -36.36 -5.43 6.34
C PRO A 249 -37.01 -6.10 7.55
N ASP A 250 -37.99 -5.43 8.16
CA ASP A 250 -39.10 -6.14 8.80
C ASP A 250 -39.51 -7.29 7.85
N TYR A 251 -39.54 -8.53 8.34
CA TYR A 251 -39.82 -9.82 7.68
C TYR A 251 -38.58 -10.76 7.61
N MET A 252 -38.50 -11.63 8.62
CA MET A 252 -37.59 -12.78 8.67
C MET A 252 -37.95 -13.85 7.64
N GLU A 253 -37.04 -14.10 6.70
CA GLU A 253 -36.54 -15.43 6.28
C GLU A 253 -35.37 -15.25 5.29
N PHE A 254 -34.18 -15.80 5.59
CA PHE A 254 -33.15 -16.13 4.59
C PHE A 254 -32.40 -17.39 5.05
N ASP A 255 -33.06 -18.53 4.89
CA ASP A 255 -32.41 -19.80 4.62
C ASP A 255 -33.19 -20.40 3.45
N PHE A 256 -32.59 -20.43 2.26
CA PHE A 256 -33.21 -21.13 1.13
C PHE A 256 -33.13 -22.63 1.44
N LEU A 257 -34.29 -23.25 1.65
CA LEU A 257 -34.37 -24.70 1.77
C LEU A 257 -33.94 -25.33 0.45
N ASP A 258 -32.85 -26.08 0.47
CA ASP A 258 -32.35 -26.87 -0.67
C ASP A 258 -33.21 -28.12 -0.87
N ASP A 259 -34.51 -27.93 -1.13
CA ASP A 259 -35.43 -29.01 -1.48
C ASP A 259 -35.53 -29.13 -3.00
N ALA A 260 -35.47 -30.36 -3.51
CA ALA A 260 -35.46 -30.73 -4.92
C ALA A 260 -36.74 -30.34 -5.69
N THR A 261 -37.71 -29.71 -5.01
CA THR A 261 -38.97 -29.22 -5.58
C THR A 261 -39.05 -27.69 -5.67
N SER A 262 -38.07 -26.95 -5.13
CA SER A 262 -38.04 -25.50 -5.16
C SER A 262 -37.36 -24.97 -6.43
N ALA A 263 -37.92 -23.92 -7.04
CA ALA A 263 -37.32 -23.21 -8.16
C ALA A 263 -36.91 -21.81 -7.69
N ALA A 264 -35.60 -21.54 -7.68
CA ALA A 264 -35.04 -20.22 -7.42
C ALA A 264 -34.61 -19.56 -8.74
N ALA A 265 -34.82 -18.25 -8.86
CA ALA A 265 -34.35 -17.47 -9.99
C ALA A 265 -33.31 -16.45 -9.52
N ALA A 266 -32.11 -16.48 -10.13
CA ALA A 266 -31.11 -15.43 -9.97
C ALA A 266 -31.33 -14.36 -11.05
N ALA A 267 -31.37 -13.09 -10.65
CA ALA A 267 -31.56 -11.97 -11.57
C ALA A 267 -30.78 -10.74 -11.08
N GLY A 268 -30.28 -9.95 -12.01
CA GLY A 268 -29.44 -8.78 -11.74
C GLY A 268 -28.14 -8.84 -12.54
N GLN A 269 -27.52 -7.68 -12.80
CA GLN A 269 -26.31 -7.59 -13.64
C GLN A 269 -25.11 -8.33 -13.04
N GLU A 270 -25.08 -8.52 -11.73
CA GLU A 270 -23.99 -9.19 -11.01
C GLU A 270 -24.30 -10.65 -10.66
N ALA A 271 -25.48 -11.17 -11.03
CA ALA A 271 -25.94 -12.50 -10.63
C ALA A 271 -25.12 -13.64 -11.25
N GLU A 272 -24.59 -13.43 -12.46
CA GLU A 272 -23.71 -14.35 -13.18
C GLU A 272 -22.60 -13.57 -13.91
N ALA A 273 -21.96 -12.63 -13.21
CA ALA A 273 -20.83 -11.91 -13.78
C ALA A 273 -19.63 -12.87 -13.93
N GLU A 274 -19.56 -13.59 -15.06
CA GLU A 274 -18.35 -14.25 -15.52
C GLU A 274 -17.34 -13.18 -15.96
N GLU A 275 -16.15 -13.17 -15.35
CA GLU A 275 -15.03 -12.39 -15.87
C GLU A 275 -14.67 -12.93 -17.26
N GLY A 276 -15.09 -12.23 -18.30
CA GLY A 276 -14.65 -12.46 -19.67
C GLY A 276 -13.16 -12.17 -19.80
N ALA A 277 -12.32 -13.15 -19.49
CA ALA A 277 -10.97 -13.21 -20.00
C ALA A 277 -11.06 -13.60 -21.48
N GLU A 278 -11.20 -12.60 -22.37
CA GLU A 278 -10.87 -12.80 -23.77
C GLU A 278 -9.36 -13.07 -23.83
N ASP A 279 -9.00 -14.34 -24.05
CA ASP A 279 -7.68 -14.73 -24.50
C ASP A 279 -7.36 -13.95 -25.77
N VAL A 280 -6.54 -12.92 -25.66
CA VAL A 280 -5.90 -12.29 -26.81
C VAL A 280 -4.87 -13.31 -27.32
N GLU A 281 -5.28 -14.15 -28.26
CA GLU A 281 -4.36 -14.94 -29.07
C GLU A 281 -3.37 -13.97 -29.75
N GLU A 282 -2.11 -14.01 -29.32
CA GLU A 282 -0.99 -13.48 -30.09
C GLU A 282 -0.97 -14.22 -31.44
N PRO A 283 -1.04 -13.54 -32.60
CA PRO A 283 -0.92 -14.22 -33.87
C PRO A 283 0.49 -14.81 -33.98
N ALA A 284 0.54 -16.12 -34.22
CA ALA A 284 1.76 -16.87 -34.46
C ALA A 284 2.63 -16.15 -35.51
N ALA A 285 3.87 -15.84 -35.14
CA ALA A 285 4.90 -15.44 -36.07
C ALA A 285 5.17 -16.64 -37.01
N ASP A 286 4.58 -16.60 -38.20
CA ASP A 286 4.90 -17.55 -39.26
C ASP A 286 6.36 -17.36 -39.68
N GLY A 287 7.15 -18.38 -39.39
CA GLY A 287 8.53 -18.51 -39.82
C GLY A 287 8.58 -18.89 -41.28
N GLY A 288 8.62 -17.89 -42.16
CA GLY A 288 8.98 -18.05 -43.56
C GLY A 288 10.43 -17.63 -43.81
N ALA A 289 11.37 -18.57 -43.70
CA ALA A 289 12.71 -18.41 -44.26
C ALA A 289 12.66 -18.72 -45.76
N GLN A 290 13.12 -17.80 -46.61
CA GLN A 290 13.71 -18.18 -47.90
C GLN A 290 14.68 -17.12 -48.45
N GLU A 291 15.85 -17.65 -48.82
CA GLU A 291 17.04 -17.11 -49.47
C GLU A 291 16.81 -16.14 -50.64
N ALA A 292 17.57 -15.05 -50.69
CA ALA A 292 18.57 -14.68 -51.71
C ALA A 292 19.08 -13.24 -51.50
#